data_AF-W1YB91-F1
#
_entry.id   AF-W1YB91-F1
#
_cell.length_a   1.000
_cell.length_b   1.000
_cell.length_c   1.000
_cell.angle_alpha   90.00
_cell.angle_beta   90.00
_cell.angle_gamma   90.00
#
_symmetry.space_group_name_H-M   'P 1'
#
loop_
_entity.id
_entity.type
_entity.pdbx_description
1 polymer ?
#
loop_
_entity_poly.entity_id
_entity_poly.type
_entity_poly.pdbx_seq_one_letter_code
_entity_poly.pdbx_strand_id
1 'polypeptide(L)'
;AQGDTVKVSSNRGYIKAKAVVTKRIRTLKANGKDIDTIGIPIHWGYEGVAKKGFIANTLTPFVGDANTQTPEFKSFLVNVEKV
;
A
#
# COMPACT_ATOMS: atom_id res chain seq x y z
N ALA A 1 -6.53 3.83 -14.59
CA ALA A 1 -5.90 4.97 -15.30
C ALA A 1 -5.37 5.97 -14.29
N GLN A 2 -4.57 6.95 -14.74
CA GLN A 2 -4.09 8.02 -13.88
C GLN A 2 -5.27 8.74 -13.21
N GLY A 3 -5.24 8.90 -11.88
CA GLY A 3 -6.28 9.60 -11.12
C GLY A 3 -7.55 8.78 -10.82
N ASP A 4 -7.65 7.54 -11.28
CA ASP A 4 -8.76 6.65 -10.93
C ASP A 4 -8.77 6.36 -9.42
N THR A 5 -9.96 6.11 -8.88
CA THR A 5 -10.08 5.57 -7.53
C THR A 5 -9.82 4.07 -7.59
N VAL A 6 -8.94 3.58 -6.73
CA VAL A 6 -8.60 2.15 -6.60
C VAL A 6 -8.82 1.68 -5.18
N LYS A 7 -9.15 0.40 -5.06
CA LYS A 7 -9.16 -0.33 -3.80
C LYS A 7 -7.84 -1.10 -3.70
N VAL A 8 -7.12 -0.90 -2.61
CA VAL A 8 -5.93 -1.70 -2.27
C VAL A 8 -6.29 -2.56 -1.07
N SER A 9 -6.03 -3.85 -1.13
CA SER A 9 -6.39 -4.80 -0.06
C SER A 9 -5.25 -5.75 0.28
N SER A 10 -5.10 -6.05 1.57
CA SER A 10 -4.30 -7.18 2.05
C SER A 10 -5.21 -8.21 2.70
N ASN A 11 -4.64 -9.26 3.29
CA ASN A 11 -5.37 -10.22 4.10
C ASN A 11 -6.03 -9.63 5.37
N ARG A 12 -5.74 -8.37 5.72
CA ARG A 12 -6.22 -7.74 6.97
C ARG A 12 -7.29 -6.68 6.75
N GLY A 13 -7.45 -6.19 5.52
CA GLY A 13 -8.41 -5.14 5.23
C GLY A 13 -8.14 -4.46 3.89
N TYR A 14 -8.78 -3.31 3.68
CA TYR A 14 -8.64 -2.55 2.46
C TYR A 14 -8.67 -1.04 2.71
N ILE A 15 -8.14 -0.29 1.74
CA ILE A 15 -8.26 1.16 1.65
C ILE A 15 -8.75 1.56 0.25
N LYS A 16 -9.34 2.75 0.12
CA LYS A 16 -9.60 3.38 -1.19
C LYS A 16 -8.74 4.63 -1.34
N ALA A 17 -8.10 4.78 -2.49
CA ALA A 17 -7.17 5.88 -2.76
C ALA A 17 -7.19 6.29 -4.24
N LYS A 18 -6.56 7.44 -4.54
CA LYS A 18 -6.32 7.89 -5.92
C LYS A 18 -5.04 7.26 -6.47
N ALA A 19 -5.11 6.72 -7.69
CA ALA A 19 -3.98 6.09 -8.35
C ALA A 19 -3.04 7.14 -8.98
N VAL A 20 -1.76 7.09 -8.61
CA VAL A 20 -0.68 7.82 -9.28
C VAL A 20 0.13 6.83 -10.11
N VAL A 21 -0.20 6.73 -11.39
CA VAL A 21 0.47 5.89 -12.37
C VAL A 21 1.72 6.63 -12.87
N THR A 22 2.90 6.06 -12.65
CA THR A 22 4.17 6.78 -12.82
C THR A 22 5.31 5.85 -13.23
N LYS A 23 6.26 6.36 -14.03
CA LYS A 23 7.50 5.64 -14.42
C LYS A 23 8.54 5.54 -13.29
N ARG A 24 8.29 6.21 -12.16
CA ARG A 24 9.18 6.27 -10.98
C ARG A 24 9.23 4.95 -10.20
N ILE A 25 8.15 4.19 -10.19
CA ILE A 25 8.09 2.83 -9.64
C ILE A 25 8.05 1.89 -10.82
N ARG A 26 9.02 0.98 -10.92
CA ARG A 26 9.17 0.05 -12.03
C ARG A 26 9.01 -1.38 -11.54
N THR A 27 8.42 -2.22 -12.36
CA THR A 27 8.40 -3.67 -12.17
C THR A 27 9.82 -4.21 -12.05
N LEU A 28 10.05 -5.10 -11.08
CA LEU A 28 11.32 -5.78 -10.88
C LEU A 28 11.24 -7.21 -11.39
N LYS A 29 12.32 -7.72 -11.98
CA LYS A 29 12.45 -9.14 -12.31
C LYS A 29 13.15 -9.87 -11.17
N ALA A 30 12.47 -10.83 -10.56
CA ALA A 30 13.04 -11.67 -9.51
C ALA A 30 12.51 -13.10 -9.62
N ASN A 31 13.41 -14.08 -9.56
CA ASN A 31 13.09 -15.50 -9.71
C ASN A 31 12.25 -15.82 -10.97
N GLY A 32 12.62 -15.21 -12.10
CA GLY A 32 11.90 -15.37 -13.38
C GLY A 32 10.51 -14.74 -13.42
N LYS A 33 10.09 -14.02 -12.38
CA LYS A 33 8.78 -13.37 -12.28
C LYS A 33 8.92 -11.86 -12.32
N ASP A 34 7.90 -11.22 -12.89
CA ASP A 34 7.69 -9.79 -12.81
C ASP A 34 6.98 -9.49 -11.47
N ILE A 35 7.59 -8.62 -10.65
CA ILE A 35 7.08 -8.20 -9.35
C ILE A 35 6.80 -6.70 -9.40
N ASP A 36 5.51 -6.35 -9.27
CA ASP A 36 5.05 -4.98 -9.19
C ASP A 36 4.99 -4.49 -7.74
N THR A 37 5.36 -3.24 -7.52
CA THR A 37 5.33 -2.59 -6.21
C THR A 37 4.24 -1.53 -6.16
N ILE A 38 3.40 -1.57 -5.13
CA ILE A 38 2.37 -0.56 -4.86
C ILE A 38 2.86 0.34 -3.71
N GLY A 39 3.14 1.60 -4.02
CA GLY A 39 3.54 2.60 -3.02
C GLY A 39 2.33 3.22 -2.32
N ILE A 40 2.34 3.28 -0.98
CA ILE A 40 1.24 3.78 -0.16
C ILE A 40 1.78 4.80 0.86
N PRO A 41 1.51 6.10 0.69
CA PRO A 41 1.87 7.10 1.70
C PRO A 41 0.97 6.98 2.95
N ILE A 42 1.48 7.45 4.09
CA ILE A 42 0.88 7.20 5.41
C ILE A 42 0.16 8.42 6.04
N HIS A 43 -0.02 9.50 5.28
CA HIS A 43 -0.36 10.82 5.83
C HIS A 43 -1.86 11.14 5.94
N TRP A 44 -2.73 10.19 5.61
CA TRP A 44 -4.19 10.38 5.66
C TRP A 44 -4.83 9.56 6.78
N GLY A 45 -5.97 10.05 7.25
CA GLY A 45 -6.78 9.42 8.29
C GLY A 45 -8.20 9.96 8.30
N TYR A 46 -8.92 9.72 9.40
CA TYR A 46 -10.32 10.12 9.56
C TYR A 46 -10.51 11.49 10.23
N GLU A 47 -9.46 12.03 10.85
CA GLU A 47 -9.44 13.29 11.57
C GLU A 47 -8.35 14.23 11.02
N GLY A 48 -8.63 15.53 11.01
CA GLY A 48 -7.75 16.58 10.50
C GLY A 48 -8.44 17.50 9.48
N VAL A 49 -7.70 18.49 9.00
CA VAL A 49 -8.20 19.50 8.03
C VAL A 49 -8.01 19.08 6.56
N ALA A 50 -7.24 18.01 6.31
CA ALA A 50 -7.08 17.44 4.98
C ALA A 50 -8.33 16.64 4.56
N LYS A 51 -8.39 16.22 3.30
CA LYS A 51 -9.45 15.30 2.84
C LYS A 51 -9.38 14.00 3.65
N LYS A 52 -10.52 13.57 4.19
CA LYS A 52 -10.63 12.28 4.88
C LYS A 52 -10.15 11.14 3.98
N GLY A 53 -9.42 10.22 4.57
CA GLY A 53 -8.87 9.05 3.89
C GLY A 53 -8.80 7.85 4.83
N PHE A 54 -7.94 6.90 4.49
CA PHE A 54 -7.76 5.67 5.23
C PHE A 54 -6.40 5.65 5.91
N ILE A 55 -6.32 5.01 7.08
CA ILE A 55 -5.05 4.72 7.75
C ILE A 55 -4.33 3.62 6.96
N ALA A 56 -3.12 3.88 6.47
CA ALA A 56 -2.35 2.92 5.67
C ALA A 56 -2.08 1.60 6.43
N ASN A 57 -1.93 1.67 7.75
CA ASN A 57 -1.69 0.52 8.62
C ASN A 57 -2.87 -0.46 8.72
N THR A 58 -4.04 -0.14 8.12
CA THR A 58 -5.08 -1.15 7.83
C THR A 58 -4.51 -2.32 7.01
N LEU A 59 -3.45 -2.11 6.22
CA LEU A 59 -2.88 -3.12 5.31
C LEU A 59 -1.66 -3.88 5.86
N THR A 60 -0.76 -3.21 6.58
CA THR A 60 0.58 -3.65 7.06
C THR A 60 0.64 -4.72 8.16
N PRO A 61 1.17 -5.94 7.96
CA PRO A 61 1.04 -7.09 8.88
C PRO A 61 1.45 -6.86 10.34
N PHE A 62 0.95 -7.70 11.25
CA PHE A 62 1.34 -7.72 12.67
C PHE A 62 2.48 -8.71 12.91
N VAL A 63 3.65 -8.40 12.37
CA VAL A 63 4.88 -9.15 12.56
C VAL A 63 6.04 -8.16 12.67
N GLY A 64 7.06 -8.48 13.46
CA GLY A 64 8.22 -7.61 13.68
C GLY A 64 9.55 -8.31 13.44
N ASP A 65 10.61 -7.50 13.37
CA ASP A 65 12.00 -7.95 13.37
C ASP A 65 12.30 -8.85 14.58
N ALA A 66 13.11 -9.89 14.38
CA ALA A 66 13.40 -10.88 15.42
C ALA A 66 14.15 -10.30 16.63
N ASN A 67 14.92 -9.22 16.43
CA ASN A 67 15.75 -8.64 17.48
C ASN A 67 14.97 -7.60 18.30
N THR A 68 14.30 -6.68 17.61
CA THR A 68 13.71 -5.46 18.20
C THR A 68 12.18 -5.45 18.18
N GLN A 69 11.57 -6.41 17.50
CA GLN A 69 10.12 -6.45 17.23
C GLN A 69 9.61 -5.24 16.44
N THR A 70 10.51 -4.51 15.75
CA THR A 70 10.13 -3.40 14.87
C THR A 70 9.23 -3.93 13.75
N PRO A 71 8.00 -3.40 13.57
CA PRO A 71 7.04 -3.98 12.63
C PRO A 71 7.47 -3.96 11.16
N GLU A 72 7.09 -5.01 10.42
CA GLU A 72 7.32 -5.12 8.98
C GLU A 72 6.29 -4.28 8.20
N PHE A 73 6.62 -3.02 7.98
CA PHE A 73 5.79 -2.05 7.25
C PHE A 73 6.34 -1.68 5.87
N LYS A 74 7.47 -2.25 5.45
CA LYS A 74 8.15 -1.83 4.21
C LYS A 74 7.99 -2.84 3.08
N SER A 75 7.72 -4.11 3.39
CA SER A 75 7.45 -5.15 2.40
C SER A 75 6.35 -6.10 2.87
N PHE A 76 5.21 -6.07 2.18
CA PHE A 76 4.08 -7.00 2.41
C PHE A 76 3.22 -7.09 1.14
N LEU A 77 2.35 -8.11 1.08
CA LEU A 77 1.53 -8.38 -0.10
C LEU A 77 0.18 -7.66 -0.06
N VAL A 78 -0.20 -7.11 -1.21
CA VAL A 78 -1.49 -6.48 -1.46
C VAL A 78 -1.99 -6.81 -2.86
N ASN A 79 -3.30 -6.68 -3.05
CA ASN A 79 -3.96 -6.65 -4.35
C ASN A 79 -4.48 -5.22 -4.63
N VAL A 80 -4.64 -4.87 -5.90
CA VAL A 80 -5.22 -3.58 -6.33
C VAL A 80 -6.29 -3.80 -7.39
N GLU A 81 -7.43 -3.12 -7.22
CA GLU A 81 -8.59 -3.23 -8.10
C GLU A 81 -9.14 -1.83 -8.40
N LYS A 82 -9.68 -1.61 -9.60
CA LYS A 82 -10.41 -0.38 -9.90
C LYS A 82 -11.75 -0.39 -9.14
N VAL A 83 -12.13 0.78 -8.61
CA VAL A 83 -13.45 1.02 -7.98
C VAL A 83 -14.44 1.54 -9.00
#